data_AF-A0A951GF91-F1
#
_entry.id   AF-A0A951GF91-F1
#
_cell.length_a   1.000
_cell.length_b   1.000
_cell.length_c   1.000
_cell.angle_alpha   90.00
_cell.angle_beta   90.00
_cell.angle_gamma   90.00
#
_symmetry.space_group_name_H-M   'P 1'
#
loop_
_entity.id
_entity.type
_entity.pdbx_description
1 polymer ?
#
loop_
_entity_poly.entity_id
_entity_poly.type
_entity_poly.pdbx_seq_one_letter_code
_entity_poly.pdbx_strand_id
1 'polypeptide(L)'
;MHTSHTRWRTTILSALALGVAVFAGNPPALADDQQSGRDRGQHWVASWATSPATFFQYTPPVAPAPPGPPTTFAPANIQPDLGYPFPDANTLGATNQTFRSIVKPDLWGSQMRFRFSNVFGTQPVTFSSVTVGLQEYSGNVVEGTLTPVTFGGKKSVTIA
;
A
#
# COMPACT_ATOMS: atom_id res chain seq x y z
N MET A 1 18.44 -35.57 58.92
CA MET A 1 17.17 -35.45 59.65
C MET A 1 16.83 -33.97 59.76
N HIS A 2 15.55 -33.64 59.48
CA HIS A 2 14.89 -32.34 59.57
C HIS A 2 14.96 -31.34 58.39
N THR A 3 13.84 -31.32 57.68
CA THR A 3 13.26 -30.38 56.72
C THR A 3 12.79 -29.07 57.36
N SER A 4 12.80 -27.95 56.63
CA SER A 4 11.57 -27.31 56.11
C SER A 4 11.78 -25.84 55.71
N HIS A 5 10.97 -25.44 54.73
CA HIS A 5 10.91 -24.16 54.04
C HIS A 5 10.37 -23.02 54.91
N THR A 6 10.75 -21.76 54.61
CA THR A 6 9.82 -20.62 54.66
C THR A 6 10.28 -19.51 53.69
N ARG A 7 9.35 -19.00 52.86
CA ARG A 7 9.53 -17.97 51.82
C ARG A 7 9.09 -16.60 52.34
N TRP A 8 9.88 -15.55 52.28
CA TRP A 8 9.38 -14.15 52.22
C TRP A 8 10.33 -13.30 51.36
N ARG A 9 9.85 -12.76 50.23
CA ARG A 9 10.58 -11.82 49.37
C ARG A 9 9.67 -10.64 49.03
N THR A 10 9.95 -9.51 49.64
CA THR A 10 9.63 -8.13 49.23
C THR A 10 10.99 -7.43 49.06
N THR A 11 11.27 -6.42 48.25
CA THR A 11 10.67 -5.73 47.10
C THR A 11 11.76 -4.72 46.68
N ILE A 12 12.06 -4.64 45.38
CA ILE A 12 12.57 -3.49 44.59
C ILE A 12 13.85 -2.77 45.06
N LEU A 13 14.86 -2.71 44.18
CA LEU A 13 15.33 -1.45 43.58
C LEU A 13 16.32 -1.72 42.44
N SER A 14 16.12 -0.94 41.39
CA SER A 14 16.72 -0.99 40.06
C SER A 14 18.14 -0.39 40.03
N ALA A 15 19.02 -0.87 39.15
CA ALA A 15 19.97 -0.03 38.42
C ALA A 15 20.60 -0.78 37.22
N LEU A 16 20.25 -0.30 36.01
CA LEU A 16 21.13 0.05 34.88
C LEU A 16 22.36 -0.82 34.54
N ALA A 17 22.37 -1.38 33.32
CA ALA A 17 23.26 -0.91 32.23
C ALA A 17 23.00 -1.61 30.87
N LEU A 18 22.73 -0.76 29.87
CA LEU A 18 23.11 -0.80 28.44
C LEU A 18 23.07 -2.11 27.62
N GLY A 19 22.14 -2.11 26.67
CA GLY A 19 22.27 -2.81 25.39
C GLY A 19 21.53 -2.03 24.31
N VAL A 20 22.24 -1.16 23.59
CA VAL A 20 21.74 -0.45 22.41
C VAL A 20 21.61 -1.45 21.27
N ALA A 21 20.39 -1.65 20.77
CA ALA A 21 20.16 -2.18 19.42
C ALA A 21 19.14 -1.28 18.74
N VAL A 22 19.65 -0.51 17.77
CA VAL A 22 18.91 0.44 16.95
C VAL A 22 17.92 -0.32 16.08
N PHE A 23 16.66 -0.39 16.50
CA PHE A 23 15.54 -0.54 15.57
C PHE A 23 15.04 0.87 15.22
N ALA A 24 15.79 1.54 14.34
CA ALA A 24 15.21 2.58 13.50
C ALA A 24 14.18 1.86 12.60
N GLY A 25 12.89 2.07 12.74
CA GLY A 25 12.29 3.39 12.66
C GLY A 25 12.08 3.76 11.20
N ASN A 26 11.48 2.88 10.40
CA ASN A 26 10.66 3.36 9.30
C ASN A 26 9.25 3.49 9.88
N PRO A 27 8.84 4.67 10.38
CA PRO A 27 7.42 4.89 10.53
C PRO A 27 6.79 4.59 9.16
N PRO A 28 5.60 3.98 9.10
CA PRO A 28 4.82 4.08 7.88
C PRO A 28 4.85 5.55 7.50
N ALA A 29 5.12 5.86 6.23
CA ALA A 29 4.89 7.20 5.70
C ALA A 29 3.37 7.44 5.76
N LEU A 30 2.85 7.63 6.97
CA LEU A 30 1.62 8.32 7.23
C LEU A 30 1.89 9.70 6.66
N ALA A 31 1.37 9.94 5.46
CA ALA A 31 1.14 11.31 5.02
C ALA A 31 0.49 11.99 6.22
N ASP A 32 1.20 12.96 6.77
CA ASP A 32 0.79 13.72 7.94
C ASP A 32 -0.58 14.29 7.62
N ASP A 33 -1.64 13.63 8.09
CA ASP A 33 -3.00 14.15 8.07
C ASP A 33 -3.06 15.16 9.23
N GLN A 34 -2.15 16.15 9.19
CA GLN A 34 -2.37 17.40 9.89
C GLN A 34 -3.64 17.93 9.27
N GLN A 35 -4.72 17.71 10.01
CA GLN A 35 -6.01 18.34 9.87
C GLN A 35 -5.80 19.83 10.17
N SER A 36 -5.01 20.47 9.30
CA SER A 36 -4.75 21.90 9.29
C SER A 36 -6.10 22.57 9.12
N GLY A 37 -6.33 23.69 9.79
CA GLY A 37 -7.60 24.42 9.76
C GLY A 37 -8.10 24.79 8.35
N ARG A 38 -7.34 24.51 7.29
CA ARG A 38 -7.72 24.57 5.86
C ARG A 38 -8.87 23.66 5.47
N ASP A 39 -9.04 22.51 6.12
CA ASP A 39 -10.09 21.55 5.71
C ASP A 39 -11.44 21.79 6.40
N ARG A 40 -11.55 22.78 7.30
CA ARG A 40 -12.82 23.09 7.97
C ARG A 40 -13.85 23.56 6.94
N GLY A 41 -14.96 22.83 6.83
CA GLY A 41 -16.04 23.10 5.88
C GLY A 41 -15.86 22.46 4.50
N GLN A 42 -14.78 21.71 4.28
CA GLN A 42 -14.61 20.93 3.05
C GLN A 42 -15.16 19.51 3.20
N HIS A 43 -15.83 19.03 2.16
CA HIS A 43 -16.28 17.64 2.05
C HIS A 43 -15.49 16.94 0.97
N TRP A 44 -14.80 15.85 1.33
CA TRP A 44 -14.02 15.05 0.40
C TRP A 44 -14.83 13.85 -0.07
N VAL A 45 -14.83 13.61 -1.38
CA VAL A 45 -15.39 12.38 -1.97
C VAL A 45 -14.26 11.61 -2.63
N ALA A 46 -14.22 10.31 -2.36
CA ALA A 46 -13.14 9.45 -2.80
C ALA A 46 -13.59 8.60 -4.00
N SER A 47 -12.71 8.54 -5.00
CA SER A 47 -12.72 7.50 -6.02
C SER A 47 -11.37 6.78 -5.98
N TRP A 48 -11.35 5.51 -6.30
CA TRP A 48 -10.14 4.68 -6.20
C TRP A 48 -9.98 3.79 -7.42
N ALA A 49 -8.75 3.37 -7.66
CA ALA A 49 -8.38 2.34 -8.62
C ALA A 49 -7.24 1.51 -8.02
N THR A 50 -7.12 0.26 -8.44
CA THR A 50 -6.01 -0.62 -8.06
C THR A 50 -4.98 -0.67 -9.18
N SER A 51 -3.71 -0.85 -8.82
CA SER A 51 -2.69 -1.20 -9.80
C SER A 51 -3.02 -2.55 -10.44
N PRO A 52 -2.56 -2.80 -11.68
CA PRO A 52 -2.55 -4.15 -12.24
C PRO A 52 -1.79 -5.10 -11.29
N ALA A 53 -2.31 -6.30 -11.07
CA ALA A 53 -1.55 -7.34 -10.37
C ALA A 53 -0.81 -8.16 -11.43
N THR A 54 0.48 -8.34 -11.22
CA THR A 54 1.38 -8.92 -12.23
C THR A 54 1.39 -10.44 -12.20
N PHE A 55 0.91 -11.06 -11.12
CA PHE A 55 0.82 -12.50 -10.99
C PHE A 55 -0.58 -12.92 -10.51
N PHE A 56 -1.17 -13.88 -11.24
CA PHE A 56 -2.38 -14.59 -10.85
C PHE A 56 -2.09 -16.08 -10.89
N GLN A 57 -2.40 -16.79 -9.81
CA GLN A 57 -2.35 -18.24 -9.78
C GLN A 57 -3.76 -18.77 -10.07
N TYR A 58 -3.96 -19.32 -11.27
CA TYR A 58 -5.17 -20.09 -11.55
C TYR A 58 -5.15 -21.35 -10.68
N THR A 59 -6.01 -21.38 -9.67
CA THR A 59 -6.31 -22.62 -8.95
C THR A 59 -7.56 -23.23 -9.61
N PRO A 60 -7.45 -24.37 -10.29
CA PRO A 60 -8.62 -25.04 -10.85
C PRO A 60 -9.65 -25.30 -9.74
N PRO A 61 -10.96 -25.20 -10.01
CA PRO A 61 -11.99 -25.68 -9.09
C PRO A 61 -11.68 -27.13 -8.71
N VAL A 62 -11.43 -27.41 -7.44
CA VAL A 62 -11.28 -28.78 -6.95
C VAL A 62 -12.66 -29.43 -7.06
N ALA A 63 -12.78 -30.51 -7.83
CA ALA A 63 -14.04 -31.26 -7.91
C ALA A 63 -14.42 -31.72 -6.49
N PRO A 64 -15.66 -31.47 -6.02
CA PRO A 64 -16.07 -31.91 -4.70
C PRO A 64 -15.97 -33.43 -4.63
N ALA A 65 -15.14 -33.94 -3.72
CA ALA A 65 -15.08 -35.35 -3.40
C ALA A 65 -16.08 -35.65 -2.26
N PRO A 66 -17.17 -36.41 -2.48
CA PRO A 66 -18.01 -36.86 -1.38
C PRO A 66 -17.32 -38.01 -0.62
N PRO A 67 -17.37 -38.07 0.73
CA PRO A 67 -17.87 -37.07 1.68
C PRO A 67 -16.69 -36.18 2.14
N GLY A 68 -16.68 -34.90 1.76
CA GLY A 68 -15.57 -34.00 2.06
C GLY A 68 -16.05 -32.61 2.51
N PRO A 69 -15.25 -31.89 3.32
CA PRO A 69 -15.58 -30.54 3.77
C PRO A 69 -15.72 -29.57 2.58
N PRO A 70 -16.38 -28.41 2.77
CA PRO A 70 -16.62 -27.44 1.69
C PRO A 70 -15.31 -27.00 1.03
N THR A 71 -15.27 -27.06 -0.30
CA THR A 71 -14.12 -26.61 -1.09
C THR A 71 -13.98 -25.09 -1.00
N THR A 72 -12.80 -24.61 -0.62
CA THR A 72 -12.43 -23.19 -0.71
C THR A 72 -12.02 -22.87 -2.14
N PHE A 73 -12.80 -22.04 -2.84
CA PHE A 73 -12.36 -21.48 -4.13
C PHE A 73 -11.32 -20.40 -3.86
N ALA A 74 -10.18 -20.46 -4.55
CA ALA A 74 -9.31 -19.29 -4.65
C ALA A 74 -10.01 -18.24 -5.53
N PRO A 75 -9.99 -16.95 -5.15
CA PRO A 75 -10.59 -15.90 -5.95
C PRO A 75 -9.99 -15.91 -7.37
N ALA A 76 -10.82 -16.00 -8.40
CA ALA A 76 -10.37 -15.89 -9.79
C ALA A 76 -10.16 -14.41 -10.14
N ASN A 77 -8.94 -14.05 -10.51
CA ASN A 77 -8.62 -12.72 -11.00
C ASN A 77 -8.81 -12.71 -12.52
N ILE A 78 -9.83 -12.02 -13.01
CA ILE A 78 -10.11 -11.85 -14.44
C ILE A 78 -9.30 -10.66 -14.97
N GLN A 79 -7.97 -10.68 -14.76
CA GLN A 79 -7.07 -9.68 -15.30
C GLN A 79 -6.55 -10.12 -16.68
N PRO A 80 -6.22 -9.17 -17.57
CA PRO A 80 -5.55 -9.50 -18.83
C PRO A 80 -4.20 -10.16 -18.55
N ASP A 81 -3.69 -10.92 -19.52
CA ASP A 81 -2.31 -11.41 -19.46
C ASP A 81 -1.35 -10.21 -19.53
N LEU A 82 -0.53 -10.08 -18.48
CA LEU A 82 0.43 -9.01 -18.30
C LEU A 82 1.87 -9.52 -18.37
N GLY A 83 2.11 -10.75 -18.85
CA GLY A 83 3.46 -11.31 -18.96
C GLY A 83 4.38 -10.53 -19.91
N TYR A 84 3.81 -9.90 -20.95
CA TYR A 84 4.59 -9.01 -21.85
C TYR A 84 5.09 -7.73 -21.14
N PRO A 85 4.23 -6.91 -20.50
CA PRO A 85 4.69 -5.72 -19.78
C PRO A 85 5.40 -6.00 -18.44
N PHE A 86 5.28 -7.20 -17.88
CA PHE A 86 5.92 -7.60 -16.61
C PHE A 86 6.56 -8.99 -16.72
N PRO A 87 7.65 -9.15 -17.49
CA PRO A 87 8.28 -10.44 -17.69
C PRO A 87 8.80 -11.06 -16.37
N ASP A 88 9.20 -10.21 -15.42
CA ASP A 88 9.74 -10.58 -14.11
C ASP A 88 8.74 -10.34 -12.96
N ALA A 89 7.45 -10.46 -13.27
CA ALA A 89 6.33 -10.22 -12.34
C ALA A 89 6.48 -10.91 -10.97
N ASN A 90 7.06 -12.11 -10.95
CA ASN A 90 7.19 -12.97 -9.76
C ASN A 90 8.44 -12.66 -8.92
N THR A 91 9.34 -11.79 -9.40
CA THR A 91 10.62 -11.49 -8.75
C THR A 91 10.78 -9.99 -8.49
N LEU A 92 10.80 -9.20 -9.56
CA LEU A 92 11.04 -7.76 -9.51
C LEU A 92 9.75 -6.95 -9.62
N GLY A 93 8.69 -7.55 -10.15
CA GLY A 93 7.45 -6.84 -10.43
C GLY A 93 7.66 -5.78 -11.52
N ALA A 94 7.32 -4.54 -11.21
CA ALA A 94 7.48 -3.40 -12.11
C ALA A 94 8.86 -2.75 -11.94
N THR A 95 9.65 -2.63 -13.02
CA THR A 95 11.02 -2.10 -12.95
C THR A 95 11.17 -0.80 -13.72
N ASN A 96 11.25 0.33 -13.01
CA ASN A 96 11.45 1.68 -13.56
C ASN A 96 10.56 1.98 -14.79
N GLN A 97 9.26 1.83 -14.60
CA GLN A 97 8.27 1.96 -15.66
C GLN A 97 7.14 2.90 -15.26
N THR A 98 6.54 3.53 -16.26
CA THR A 98 5.42 4.44 -16.05
C THR A 98 4.10 3.68 -16.13
N PHE A 99 3.23 3.94 -15.16
CA PHE A 99 1.85 3.48 -15.17
C PHE A 99 0.93 4.64 -15.48
N ARG A 100 -0.11 4.37 -16.28
CA ARG A 100 -1.21 5.30 -16.51
C ARG A 100 -2.47 4.67 -15.94
N SER A 101 -2.94 5.24 -14.83
CA SER A 101 -4.19 4.84 -14.19
C SER A 101 -5.27 5.87 -14.50
N ILE A 102 -6.36 5.43 -15.12
CA ILE A 102 -7.52 6.28 -15.38
C ILE A 102 -8.46 6.13 -14.19
N VAL A 103 -8.80 7.25 -13.57
CA VAL A 103 -9.82 7.33 -12.51
C VAL A 103 -10.99 8.15 -13.02
N LYS A 104 -12.21 7.71 -12.72
CA LYS A 104 -13.44 8.42 -13.09
C LYS A 104 -14.12 8.92 -11.81
N PRO A 105 -13.83 10.15 -11.36
CA PRO A 105 -14.52 10.72 -10.22
C PRO A 105 -15.97 11.04 -10.58
N ASP A 106 -16.89 10.75 -9.65
CA ASP A 106 -18.31 11.10 -9.81
C ASP A 106 -18.57 12.60 -9.54
N LEU A 107 -17.68 13.23 -8.76
CA LEU A 107 -17.75 14.65 -8.42
C LEU A 107 -16.43 15.35 -8.75
N TRP A 108 -16.56 16.54 -9.33
CA TRP A 108 -15.43 17.37 -9.75
C TRP A 108 -15.24 18.55 -8.79
N GLY A 109 -14.00 19.01 -8.67
CA GLY A 109 -13.64 20.17 -7.85
C GLY A 109 -12.31 20.77 -8.28
N SER A 110 -11.99 21.95 -7.75
CA SER A 110 -10.74 22.66 -8.03
C SER A 110 -9.53 22.11 -7.25
N GLN A 111 -9.76 21.16 -6.34
CA GLN A 111 -8.73 20.56 -5.51
C GLN A 111 -8.85 19.04 -5.54
N MET A 112 -7.72 18.37 -5.73
CA MET A 112 -7.61 16.91 -5.67
C MET A 112 -6.54 16.53 -4.65
N ARG A 113 -6.78 15.43 -3.92
CA ARG A 113 -5.82 14.82 -3.01
C ARG A 113 -5.50 13.42 -3.50
N PHE A 114 -4.22 13.13 -3.67
CA PHE A 114 -3.74 11.82 -4.12
C PHE A 114 -3.22 11.04 -2.93
N ARG A 115 -3.75 9.83 -2.73
CA ARG A 115 -3.28 8.88 -1.72
C ARG A 115 -2.85 7.61 -2.43
N PHE A 116 -1.60 7.23 -2.22
CA PHE A 116 -1.06 5.94 -2.66
C PHE A 116 -1.00 4.99 -1.46
N SER A 117 -1.14 3.70 -1.73
CA SER A 117 -1.04 2.65 -0.71
C SER A 117 -0.26 1.48 -1.26
N ASN A 118 0.62 0.93 -0.43
CA ASN A 118 1.37 -0.31 -0.69
C ASN A 118 0.98 -1.39 0.33
N VAL A 119 -0.26 -1.37 0.83
CA VAL A 119 -0.71 -2.27 1.91
C VAL A 119 -0.62 -3.76 1.54
N PHE A 120 -0.61 -4.09 0.25
CA PHE A 120 -0.48 -5.46 -0.25
C PHE A 120 0.93 -5.78 -0.79
N GLY A 121 1.84 -4.80 -0.82
CA GLY A 121 3.21 -4.97 -1.28
C GLY A 121 4.09 -5.58 -0.19
N THR A 122 5.13 -6.30 -0.61
CA THR A 122 6.15 -6.86 0.29
C THR A 122 7.46 -6.06 0.27
N GLN A 123 7.55 -5.06 -0.62
CA GLN A 123 8.70 -4.17 -0.74
C GLN A 123 8.25 -2.71 -0.87
N PRO A 124 9.02 -1.74 -0.35
CA PRO A 124 8.72 -0.33 -0.56
C PRO A 124 8.70 0.05 -2.04
N VAL A 125 7.76 0.89 -2.43
CA VAL A 125 7.61 1.43 -3.78
C VAL A 125 7.98 2.90 -3.79
N THR A 126 8.88 3.29 -4.69
CA THR A 126 9.26 4.68 -4.90
C THR A 126 8.61 5.24 -6.16
N PHE A 127 7.80 6.28 -6.00
CA PHE A 127 7.29 7.07 -7.10
C PHE A 127 8.26 8.22 -7.35
N SER A 128 9.09 8.12 -8.38
CA SER A 128 10.09 9.15 -8.74
C SER A 128 9.45 10.42 -9.30
N SER A 129 8.30 10.27 -9.98
CA SER A 129 7.49 11.35 -10.51
C SER A 129 6.04 10.90 -10.61
N VAL A 130 5.10 11.79 -10.26
CA VAL A 130 3.66 11.58 -10.42
C VAL A 130 3.09 12.81 -11.12
N THR A 131 2.26 12.58 -12.14
CA THR A 131 1.52 13.62 -12.84
C THR A 131 0.05 13.24 -12.93
N VAL A 132 -0.81 14.25 -13.01
CA VAL A 132 -2.23 14.09 -13.28
C VAL A 132 -2.61 15.00 -14.44
N GLY A 133 -3.50 14.55 -15.32
CA GLY A 133 -4.05 15.35 -16.40
C GLY A 133 -5.45 14.86 -16.74
N LEU A 134 -6.20 15.68 -17.49
CA LEU A 134 -7.49 15.26 -18.02
C LEU A 134 -7.24 14.23 -19.12
N GLN A 135 -7.91 13.09 -19.05
CA GLN A 135 -7.80 12.07 -20.09
C GLN A 135 -8.46 12.57 -21.39
N GLU A 136 -7.78 12.40 -22.52
CA GLU A 136 -8.37 12.65 -23.83
C GLU A 136 -8.92 11.34 -24.42
N TYR A 137 -8.04 10.36 -24.65
CA TYR A 137 -8.39 9.01 -25.09
C TYR A 137 -7.28 8.03 -24.71
N SER A 138 -7.62 6.76 -24.44
CA SER A 138 -6.65 5.75 -24.02
C SER A 138 -5.72 6.28 -22.91
N GLY A 139 -4.40 6.23 -23.10
CA GLY A 139 -3.42 6.81 -22.18
C GLY A 139 -3.06 8.29 -22.43
N ASN A 140 -3.65 8.94 -23.45
CA ASN A 140 -3.34 10.32 -23.80
C ASN A 140 -4.06 11.32 -22.91
N VAL A 141 -3.44 12.49 -22.75
CA VAL A 141 -3.93 13.58 -21.89
C VAL A 141 -4.22 14.80 -22.73
N VAL A 142 -5.24 15.56 -22.36
CA VAL A 142 -5.56 16.84 -22.98
C VAL A 142 -4.38 17.79 -22.79
N GLU A 143 -3.94 18.41 -23.89
CA GLU A 143 -2.81 19.34 -23.89
C GLU A 143 -3.02 20.46 -22.86
N GLY A 144 -1.95 20.84 -22.15
CA GLY A 144 -1.99 21.89 -21.13
C GLY A 144 -2.61 21.48 -19.78
N THR A 145 -3.09 20.24 -19.63
CA THR A 145 -3.70 19.79 -18.34
C THR A 145 -2.75 19.01 -17.43
N LEU A 146 -1.59 18.59 -17.94
CA LEU A 146 -0.64 17.76 -17.19
C LEU A 146 0.02 18.55 -16.06
N THR A 147 -0.30 18.18 -14.82
CA THR A 147 0.13 18.85 -13.60
C THR A 147 0.95 17.90 -12.72
N PRO A 148 2.15 18.30 -12.24
CA PRO A 148 2.92 17.52 -11.29
C PRO A 148 2.21 17.40 -9.94
N VAL A 149 2.17 16.19 -9.38
CA VAL A 149 1.72 15.95 -8.00
C VAL A 149 2.92 16.09 -7.06
N THR A 150 2.70 16.68 -5.89
CA THR A 150 3.73 16.84 -4.86
C THR A 150 3.32 16.24 -3.52
N PHE A 151 4.30 15.79 -2.75
CA PHE A 151 4.17 15.15 -1.45
C PHE A 151 4.97 15.96 -0.43
N GLY A 152 4.30 16.78 0.37
CA GLY A 152 4.99 17.73 1.26
C GLY A 152 5.94 18.66 0.50
N GLY A 153 5.58 19.07 -0.73
CA GLY A 153 6.40 19.88 -1.62
C GLY A 153 7.47 19.12 -2.43
N LYS A 154 7.67 17.82 -2.18
CA LYS A 154 8.60 16.98 -2.95
C LYS A 154 7.90 16.32 -4.14
N LYS A 155 8.63 16.09 -5.25
CA LYS A 155 8.09 15.40 -6.44
C LYS A 155 8.13 13.86 -6.35
N SER A 156 8.81 13.34 -5.33
CA SER A 156 9.02 11.91 -5.12
C SER A 156 8.58 11.51 -3.71
N VAL A 157 8.05 10.29 -3.61
CA VAL A 157 7.65 9.67 -2.35
C VAL A 157 7.92 8.17 -2.40
N THR A 158 8.39 7.62 -1.28
CA THR A 158 8.49 6.18 -1.07
C THR A 158 7.42 5.76 -0.08
N ILE A 159 6.65 4.73 -0.42
CA ILE A 159 5.64 4.13 0.44
C ILE A 159 6.03 2.68 0.75
N ALA A 160 5.78 2.24 1.98
CA ALA A 160 6.04 0.88 2.45
C ALA A 160 4.75 0.07 2.50
#